data_AF-A0A7Y5G3I4-F1
#
_entry.id   AF-A0A7Y5G3I4-F1
#
_cell.length_a   1.000
_cell.length_b   1.000
_cell.length_c   1.000
_cell.angle_alpha   90.00
_cell.angle_beta   90.00
_cell.angle_gamma   90.00
#
_symmetry.space_group_name_H-M   'P 1'
#
loop_
_entity.id
_entity.type
_entity.pdbx_description
1 polymer ?
#
loop_
_entity_poly.entity_id
_entity_poly.type
_entity_poly.pdbx_seq_one_letter_code
_entity_poly.pdbx_strand_id
1 'polypeptide(L)'
;MPYRLFPLGDQLNLPLTLRRYHAFGEDAANRYDGRVLKKVFAGDSRLHLLMLFAQANHACYDIFPATKASRVLAEAERIARRLLGLQFPLAEFYVFAESDPVLRRLTQQYRG
;
A
#
# COMPACT_ATOMS: atom_id res chain seq x y z
N MET A 1 -3.38 -13.72 12.94
CA MET A 1 -4.30 -12.61 12.68
C MET A 1 -3.52 -11.59 11.87
N PRO A 2 -4.03 -11.13 10.71
CA PRO A 2 -3.36 -10.12 9.91
C PRO A 2 -3.12 -8.85 10.72
N TYR A 3 -1.97 -8.21 10.49
CA TYR A 3 -1.63 -6.93 11.08
C TYR A 3 -2.42 -5.83 10.36
N ARG A 4 -3.09 -4.97 11.13
CA ARG A 4 -3.73 -3.75 10.60
C ARG A 4 -2.70 -2.64 10.58
N LEU A 5 -2.54 -1.97 9.45
CA LEU A 5 -1.57 -0.88 9.30
C LEU A 5 -2.20 0.47 9.66
N PHE A 6 -3.33 0.80 9.04
CA PHE A 6 -4.02 2.08 9.22
C PHE A 6 -5.48 2.01 8.74
N PRO A 7 -6.35 2.90 9.26
CA PRO A 7 -7.67 3.11 8.70
C PRO A 7 -7.57 3.73 7.32
N LEU A 8 -8.22 3.14 6.32
CA LEU A 8 -8.34 3.70 4.98
C LEU A 8 -9.03 5.08 5.01
N GLY A 9 -9.99 5.25 5.93
CA GLY A 9 -10.77 6.49 6.06
C GLY A 9 -11.33 6.96 4.72
N ASP A 10 -11.60 8.25 4.60
CA ASP A 10 -11.99 8.89 3.33
C ASP A 10 -10.76 9.30 2.48
N GLN A 11 -9.55 9.05 3.01
CA GLN A 11 -8.31 9.60 2.45
C GLN A 11 -7.53 8.60 1.60
N LEU A 12 -7.67 7.29 1.81
CA LEU A 12 -6.95 6.29 1.02
C LEU A 12 -7.89 5.36 0.27
N ASN A 13 -7.88 5.48 -1.06
CA ASN A 13 -8.59 4.57 -1.95
C ASN A 13 -7.67 3.38 -2.28
N LEU A 14 -7.78 2.31 -1.48
CA LEU A 14 -6.89 1.16 -1.64
C LEU A 14 -6.96 0.52 -3.04
N PRO A 15 -8.15 0.27 -3.64
CA PRO A 15 -8.22 -0.21 -5.01
C PRO A 15 -7.50 0.70 -6.01
N LEU A 16 -7.67 2.03 -5.92
CA LEU A 16 -6.99 2.97 -6.81
C LEU A 16 -5.47 2.97 -6.58
N THR A 17 -5.04 2.96 -5.32
CA THR A 17 -3.64 2.84 -4.91
C THR A 17 -2.99 1.58 -5.48
N LEU A 18 -3.69 0.44 -5.43
CA LEU A 18 -3.16 -0.84 -5.87
C LEU A 18 -3.24 -1.05 -7.39
N ARG A 19 -4.19 -0.41 -8.08
CA ARG A 19 -4.31 -0.46 -9.55
C ARG A 19 -3.02 -0.05 -10.28
N ARG A 20 -2.20 0.83 -9.70
CA ARG A 20 -0.90 1.19 -10.31
C ARG A 20 0.02 -0.02 -10.50
N TYR A 21 -0.09 -1.04 -9.64
CA TYR A 21 0.69 -2.27 -9.78
C TYR A 21 0.17 -3.19 -10.89
N HIS A 22 -1.02 -2.95 -11.43
CA HIS A 22 -1.43 -3.55 -12.71
C HIS A 22 -0.85 -2.80 -13.92
N ALA A 23 -0.67 -1.47 -13.81
CA ALA A 23 -0.34 -0.62 -14.95
C ALA A 23 1.09 -0.83 -15.48
N PHE A 24 2.00 -1.37 -14.66
CA PHE A 24 3.42 -1.56 -15.03
C PHE A 24 3.78 -3.00 -15.43
N GLY A 25 2.80 -3.87 -15.69
CA GLY A 25 3.00 -5.26 -16.09
C GLY A 25 3.16 -6.24 -14.93
N GLU A 26 3.39 -7.53 -15.23
CA GLU A 26 3.66 -8.55 -14.20
C GLU A 26 5.07 -8.38 -13.63
N ASP A 27 5.21 -7.58 -12.56
CA ASP A 27 6.40 -7.64 -11.72
C ASP A 27 6.32 -8.92 -10.87
N ALA A 28 7.19 -9.89 -11.14
CA ALA A 28 7.25 -11.14 -10.38
C ALA A 28 7.47 -10.91 -8.87
N ALA A 29 8.06 -9.76 -8.49
CA ALA A 29 8.26 -9.37 -7.10
C ALA A 29 7.09 -8.57 -6.50
N ASN A 30 6.14 -8.10 -7.32
CA ASN A 30 4.93 -7.35 -6.94
C ASN A 30 3.73 -7.80 -7.80
N ARG A 31 2.96 -8.77 -7.31
CA ARG A 31 1.79 -9.27 -8.03
C ARG A 31 0.50 -8.79 -7.38
N TYR A 32 -0.30 -8.01 -8.09
CA TYR A 32 -1.66 -7.65 -7.67
C TYR A 32 -2.67 -8.48 -8.48
N ASP A 33 -3.64 -9.10 -7.80
CA ASP A 33 -4.70 -9.92 -8.42
C ASP A 33 -6.07 -9.23 -8.46
N GLY A 34 -6.10 -7.91 -8.25
CA GLY A 34 -7.32 -7.13 -8.11
C GLY A 34 -7.88 -7.09 -6.68
N ARG A 35 -7.32 -7.87 -5.74
CA ARG A 35 -7.72 -7.83 -4.31
C ARG A 35 -6.53 -7.81 -3.36
N VAL A 36 -5.50 -8.59 -3.65
CA VAL A 36 -4.32 -8.76 -2.80
C VAL A 36 -3.07 -8.39 -3.57
N LEU A 37 -2.26 -7.49 -3.01
CA LEU A 37 -0.90 -7.23 -3.49
C LEU A 37 0.07 -8.16 -2.77
N LYS A 38 0.79 -8.97 -3.54
CA LYS A 38 1.80 -9.92 -3.07
C LYS A 38 3.19 -9.34 -3.35
N LYS A 39 4.00 -9.19 -2.30
CA LYS A 39 5.37 -8.68 -2.36
C LYS A 39 6.33 -9.70 -1.75
N VAL A 40 7.36 -10.08 -2.48
CA VAL A 40 8.49 -10.81 -1.88
C VAL A 40 9.53 -9.83 -1.35
N PHE A 41 10.04 -10.07 -0.13
CA PHE A 41 11.14 -9.30 0.46
C PHE A 41 12.11 -10.20 1.22
N ALA A 42 13.35 -9.73 1.39
CA ALA A 42 14.39 -10.44 2.13
C ALA A 42 14.49 -9.91 3.56
N GLY A 43 14.68 -10.81 4.53
CA GLY A 43 14.90 -10.48 5.94
C GLY A 43 15.45 -11.70 6.69
N ASP A 44 16.41 -11.48 7.58
CA ASP A 44 17.09 -12.55 8.34
C ASP A 44 17.64 -13.69 7.43
N SER A 45 18.27 -13.30 6.31
CA SER A 45 18.81 -14.23 5.29
C SER A 45 17.78 -15.19 4.67
N ARG A 46 16.49 -14.85 4.75
CA ARG A 46 15.37 -15.61 4.19
C ARG A 46 14.48 -14.72 3.35
N LEU A 47 13.74 -15.34 2.43
CA LEU A 47 12.68 -14.68 1.66
C LEU A 47 11.35 -14.84 2.39
N HIS A 48 10.57 -13.75 2.41
CA HIS A 48 9.25 -13.67 3.00
C HIS A 48 8.27 -13.13 1.97
N LEU A 49 7.04 -13.63 2.02
CA LEU A 49 5.93 -13.15 1.21
C LEU A 49 5.04 -12.26 2.06
N LEU A 50 4.99 -10.98 1.75
CA LEU A 50 4.03 -10.01 2.26
C LEU A 50 2.77 -10.03 1.38
N MET A 51 1.60 -10.15 1.98
CA MET A 51 0.32 -10.00 1.29
C MET A 51 -0.43 -8.82 1.89
N LEU A 52 -0.83 -7.87 1.05
CA LEU A 52 -1.48 -6.63 1.43
C LEU A 52 -2.89 -6.59 0.84
N PHE A 53 -3.89 -6.29 1.68
CA PHE A 53 -5.30 -6.31 1.31
C PHE A 53 -6.15 -5.35 2.15
N ALA A 54 -7.39 -5.10 1.72
CA ALA A 54 -8.37 -4.37 2.52
C ALA A 54 -9.19 -5.34 3.38
N GLN A 55 -9.43 -4.95 4.64
CA GLN A 55 -10.45 -5.58 5.47
C GLN A 55 -11.32 -4.48 6.11
N ALA A 56 -12.60 -4.44 5.74
CA ALA A 56 -13.48 -3.31 6.05
C ALA A 56 -12.81 -1.98 5.65
N ASN A 57 -12.76 -1.00 6.57
CA ASN A 57 -12.14 0.32 6.33
C ASN A 57 -10.67 0.37 6.72
N HIS A 58 -9.93 -0.74 6.67
CA HIS A 58 -8.50 -0.78 7.03
C HIS A 58 -7.66 -1.46 5.95
N ALA A 59 -6.44 -0.97 5.78
CA ALA A 59 -5.38 -1.71 5.09
C ALA A 59 -4.73 -2.69 6.07
N CYS A 60 -4.61 -3.94 5.66
CA CYS A 60 -4.08 -5.04 6.43
C CYS A 60 -2.96 -5.75 5.67
N TYR A 61 -2.07 -6.41 6.39
CA TYR A 61 -1.12 -7.34 5.79
C TYR A 61 -0.97 -8.65 6.56
N ASP A 62 -0.55 -9.67 5.83
CA ASP A 62 -0.06 -10.95 6.32
C ASP A 62 1.35 -11.23 5.79
N ILE A 63 2.10 -12.08 6.49
CA ILE A 63 3.44 -12.52 6.08
C ILE A 63 3.51 -14.05 6.06
N PHE A 64 4.14 -14.63 5.05
CA PHE A 64 4.36 -16.06 4.89
C PHE A 64 5.84 -16.39 4.60
N PRO A 65 6.47 -17.33 5.35
CA PRO A 65 5.96 -17.94 6.58
C PRO A 65 5.76 -16.87 7.66
N ALA A 66 4.71 -17.01 8.46
CA ALA A 66 4.46 -16.11 9.59
C ALA A 66 5.53 -16.32 10.66
N THR A 67 6.63 -15.57 10.58
CA THR A 67 7.66 -15.54 11.63
C THR A 67 7.23 -14.58 12.74
N LYS A 68 7.56 -14.93 13.99
CA LYS A 68 7.38 -14.05 15.15
C LYS A 68 8.57 -13.11 15.38
N ALA A 69 9.58 -13.14 14.52
CA ALA A 69 10.74 -12.26 14.63
C ALA A 69 10.30 -10.79 14.46
N SER A 70 10.42 -10.00 15.53
CA SER A 70 9.97 -8.61 15.57
C SER A 70 10.59 -7.74 14.47
N ARG A 71 11.82 -8.05 14.03
CA ARG A 71 12.50 -7.34 12.93
C ARG A 71 11.83 -7.56 11.58
N VAL A 72 11.42 -8.80 11.27
CA VAL A 72 10.71 -9.11 10.01
C VAL A 72 9.33 -8.45 10.00
N LEU A 73 8.64 -8.42 11.14
CA LEU A 73 7.36 -7.72 11.29
C LEU A 73 7.51 -6.21 11.07
N ALA A 74 8.51 -5.58 11.69
CA ALA A 74 8.77 -4.15 11.51
C ALA A 74 9.14 -3.81 10.07
N GLU A 75 9.93 -4.67 9.41
CA GLU A 75 10.29 -4.50 8.01
C GLU A 75 9.09 -4.66 7.07
N ALA A 76 8.23 -5.65 7.32
CA ALA A 76 6.99 -5.84 6.57
C ALA A 76 6.05 -4.62 6.70
N GLU A 77 5.88 -4.08 7.91
CA GLU A 77 5.12 -2.85 8.11
C GLU A 77 5.74 -1.68 7.32
N ARG A 78 7.06 -1.50 7.40
CA ARG A 78 7.78 -0.44 6.68
C ARG A 78 7.56 -0.55 5.17
N ILE A 79 7.68 -1.75 4.62
CA ILE A 79 7.43 -2.03 3.20
C ILE A 79 5.97 -1.73 2.85
N ALA A 80 5.02 -2.20 3.65
CA ALA A 80 3.60 -2.00 3.38
C ALA A 80 3.22 -0.51 3.38
N ARG A 81 3.70 0.26 4.36
CA ARG A 81 3.51 1.72 4.42
C ARG A 81 4.05 2.42 3.17
N ARG A 82 5.22 1.99 2.68
CA ARG A 82 5.83 2.53 1.45
C ARG A 82 5.05 2.13 0.20
N LEU A 83 4.62 0.88 0.11
CA LEU A 83 3.77 0.39 -0.99
C LEU A 83 2.42 1.11 -1.07
N LEU A 84 1.96 1.67 0.05
CA LEU A 84 0.71 2.43 0.14
C LEU A 84 0.92 3.94 0.02
N GLY A 85 2.18 4.40 -0.03
CA GLY A 85 2.48 5.83 -0.14
C GLY A 85 2.13 6.64 1.10
N LEU A 86 2.00 6.04 2.29
CA LEU A 86 1.54 6.73 3.51
C LEU A 86 2.47 7.83 4.03
N GLN A 87 3.70 7.87 3.52
CA GLN A 87 4.66 8.91 3.84
C GLN A 87 4.42 10.19 3.01
N PHE A 88 3.56 10.12 1.99
CA PHE A 88 3.23 11.24 1.15
C PHE A 88 2.26 12.20 1.88
N PRO A 89 2.55 13.50 1.95
CA PRO A 89 1.69 14.47 2.62
C PRO A 89 0.46 14.79 1.75
N LEU A 90 -0.49 13.85 1.68
CA LEU A 90 -1.62 13.92 0.77
C LEU A 90 -2.52 15.14 0.99
N ALA A 91 -2.74 15.51 2.25
CA ALA A 91 -3.55 16.69 2.60
C ALA A 91 -2.92 17.99 2.08
N GLU A 92 -1.61 18.16 2.28
CA GLU A 92 -0.86 19.33 1.81
C GLU A 92 -0.79 19.37 0.28
N PHE A 93 -0.63 18.20 -0.36
CA PHE A 93 -0.69 18.09 -1.81
C PHE A 93 -2.06 18.50 -2.37
N TYR A 94 -3.16 18.13 -1.73
CA TYR A 94 -4.48 18.58 -2.16
C TYR A 94 -4.64 20.10 -2.04
N VAL A 95 -4.15 20.72 -0.96
CA VAL A 95 -4.17 22.18 -0.82
C VAL A 95 -3.37 22.85 -1.94
N PHE A 96 -2.18 22.32 -2.24
CA PHE A 96 -1.35 22.82 -3.35
C PHE A 96 -2.07 22.66 -4.71
N ALA A 97 -2.67 21.50 -4.96
CA ALA A 97 -3.32 21.17 -6.21
C ALA A 97 -4.53 22.07 -6.54
N GLU A 98 -5.21 22.64 -5.55
CA GLU A 98 -6.33 23.57 -5.77
C GLU A 98 -5.93 24.84 -6.54
N SER A 99 -4.65 25.23 -6.47
CA SER A 99 -4.14 26.41 -7.18
C SER A 99 -3.86 26.18 -8.67
N ASP A 100 -3.75 24.92 -9.10
CA ASP A 100 -3.48 24.55 -10.49
C ASP A 100 -4.72 23.88 -11.13
N PRO A 101 -5.28 24.43 -12.22
CA PRO A 101 -6.50 23.88 -12.83
C PRO A 101 -6.39 22.42 -13.30
N VAL A 102 -5.21 22.00 -13.75
CA VAL A 102 -4.96 20.62 -14.22
C VAL A 102 -4.88 19.70 -13.02
N LEU A 103 -4.09 20.06 -12.01
CA LEU A 103 -3.95 19.24 -10.81
C LEU A 103 -5.25 19.14 -10.04
N ARG A 104 -5.99 20.24 -9.85
CA ARG A 104 -7.32 20.24 -9.21
C ARG A 104 -8.28 19.26 -9.89
N ARG A 105 -8.31 19.25 -11.23
CA ARG A 105 -9.14 18.30 -11.98
C ARG A 105 -8.70 16.86 -11.74
N LEU A 106 -7.39 16.59 -11.78
CA LEU A 106 -6.85 15.26 -11.59
C LEU A 106 -7.08 14.74 -10.17
N THR A 107 -6.88 15.56 -9.14
CA THR A 107 -7.09 15.16 -7.73
C THR A 107 -8.56 14.94 -7.40
N GLN A 108 -9.49 15.63 -8.07
CA GLN A 108 -10.92 15.34 -7.97
C GLN A 108 -11.26 13.98 -8.62
N GLN A 109 -10.69 13.68 -9.79
CA GLN A 109 -10.95 12.43 -10.51
C GLN A 109 -10.33 11.21 -9.82
N TYR A 110 -9.15 11.36 -9.22
CA TYR A 110 -8.34 10.29 -8.64
C TYR A 110 -8.17 10.47 -7.13
N ARG A 111 -9.21 10.95 -6.45
CA ARG A 111 -9.15 11.19 -5.01
C ARG A 111 -8.95 9.88 -4.25
N GLY A 112 -7.95 9.90 -3.37
CA GLY A 112 -7.61 8.83 -2.42
C GLY A 112 -6.49 7.91 -2.87
#